data_AF-A0A0M2WRQ9-F1
#
_entry.id   AF-A0A0M2WRQ9-F1
#
_cell.length_a   1.000
_cell.length_b   1.000
_cell.length_c   1.000
_cell.angle_alpha   90.00
_cell.angle_beta   90.00
_cell.angle_gamma   90.00
#
_symmetry.space_group_name_H-M   'P 1'
#
loop_
_entity.id
_entity.type
_entity.pdbx_description
1 polymer ?
#
loop_
_entity_poly.entity_id
_entity_poly.type
_entity_poly.pdbx_seq_one_letter_code
_entity_poly.pdbx_strand_id
1 'polypeptide(L)'
;MLKKICYIATLASLSLGAQAQEHQYFNFFYTGFVNDGVFNPHIRYGGSFSGKDLNNDGVLTTNELTSMVALDVDYTKCAAGPNCTLDFSFDYKNGLSIAAHYYYDNAPHFETWSERNFNTGDSVYRYAANRESIPFSRLDYFSPQTQLQVLSAVPEPGAYAMMGLGLVALAAMYRRRKYVIHPGLVA
;
A
#
# COMPACT_ATOMS: atom_id res chain seq x y z
N MET A 1 36.66 40.47 -11.15
CA MET A 1 35.62 39.96 -10.20
C MET A 1 34.57 39.06 -10.86
N LEU A 2 34.69 38.75 -12.17
CA LEU A 2 33.77 37.89 -12.93
C LEU A 2 34.02 36.37 -12.78
N LYS A 3 35.10 35.96 -12.11
CA LYS A 3 35.49 34.53 -11.97
C LYS A 3 34.83 33.81 -10.78
N LYS A 4 34.19 34.53 -9.85
CA LYS A 4 33.57 33.95 -8.64
C LYS A 4 32.07 33.69 -8.77
N ILE A 5 31.42 34.19 -9.83
CA ILE A 5 29.97 34.09 -10.02
C ILE A 5 29.57 32.76 -10.70
N CYS A 6 30.50 32.10 -11.40
CA CYS A 6 30.20 30.86 -12.14
C CYS A 6 30.08 29.59 -11.27
N TYR A 7 30.47 29.60 -9.99
CA TYR A 7 30.47 28.40 -9.15
C TYR A 7 29.15 28.15 -8.39
N ILE A 8 28.22 29.11 -8.37
CA ILE A 8 26.93 28.96 -7.67
C ILE A 8 25.85 28.41 -8.61
N ALA A 9 26.00 28.59 -9.93
CA ALA A 9 25.01 28.15 -10.92
C ALA A 9 25.05 26.63 -11.21
N THR A 10 26.16 25.94 -10.93
CA THR A 10 26.33 24.51 -11.23
C THR A 10 25.86 23.56 -10.12
N LEU A 11 25.48 24.06 -8.94
CA LEU A 11 24.95 23.24 -7.84
C LEU A 11 23.42 23.12 -7.83
N ALA A 12 22.71 23.85 -8.69
CA ALA A 12 21.23 23.84 -8.74
C ALA A 12 20.64 22.81 -9.71
N SER A 13 21.46 22.11 -10.49
CA SER A 13 21.00 21.22 -11.59
C SER A 13 21.08 19.72 -11.30
N LEU A 14 21.30 19.29 -10.06
CA LEU A 14 21.47 17.87 -9.69
C LEU A 14 20.33 17.25 -8.85
N SER A 15 19.23 17.96 -8.60
CA SER A 15 18.15 17.48 -7.72
C SER A 15 16.89 16.97 -8.44
N LEU A 16 16.92 16.82 -9.76
CA LEU A 16 15.79 16.23 -10.50
C LEU A 16 15.83 14.70 -10.41
N GLY A 17 15.22 14.19 -9.33
CA GLY A 17 14.31 13.04 -9.42
C GLY A 17 14.91 11.67 -9.71
N ALA A 18 15.87 11.21 -8.91
CA ALA A 18 15.98 9.77 -8.64
C ALA A 18 15.15 9.45 -7.39
N GLN A 19 13.83 9.57 -7.50
CA GLN A 19 12.95 8.88 -6.56
C GLN A 19 13.09 7.41 -6.94
N ALA A 20 13.97 6.68 -6.26
CA ALA A 20 13.86 5.23 -6.23
C ALA A 20 12.42 4.96 -5.78
N GLN A 21 11.57 4.52 -6.71
CA GLN A 21 10.18 4.17 -6.40
C GLN A 21 10.27 2.98 -5.44
N GLU A 22 10.29 3.33 -4.17
CA GLU A 22 10.31 2.43 -3.04
C GLU A 22 9.14 1.48 -3.21
N HIS A 23 9.34 0.20 -2.90
CA HIS A 23 8.29 -0.81 -2.97
C HIS A 23 7.04 -0.24 -2.31
N GLN A 24 5.99 -0.01 -3.11
CA GLN A 24 4.80 0.65 -2.59
C GLN A 24 4.09 -0.37 -1.73
N TYR A 25 3.94 -0.08 -0.44
CA TYR A 25 3.26 -0.95 0.51
C TYR A 25 1.94 -0.29 0.94
N PHE A 26 0.86 -1.03 0.77
CA PHE A 26 -0.49 -0.59 1.09
C PHE A 26 -1.18 -1.55 2.04
N ASN A 27 -1.95 -0.99 2.97
CA ASN A 27 -2.98 -1.74 3.70
C ASN A 27 -4.34 -1.32 3.15
N PHE A 28 -5.26 -2.28 3.01
CA PHE A 28 -6.63 -2.00 2.62
C PHE A 28 -7.62 -2.58 3.62
N PHE A 29 -8.76 -1.92 3.74
CA PHE A 29 -9.86 -2.34 4.58
C PHE A 29 -11.18 -2.04 3.89
N TYR A 30 -12.04 -3.04 3.83
CA TYR A 30 -13.45 -2.90 3.54
C TYR A 30 -14.23 -2.98 4.85
N THR A 31 -15.17 -2.06 5.05
CA THR A 31 -16.02 -2.01 6.25
C THR A 31 -17.48 -1.90 5.84
N GLY A 32 -18.35 -2.64 6.52
CA GLY A 32 -19.78 -2.71 6.22
C GLY A 32 -20.11 -3.77 5.19
N PHE A 33 -20.81 -4.83 5.58
CA PHE A 33 -21.20 -5.93 4.71
C PHE A 33 -22.62 -6.38 5.00
N VAL A 34 -23.23 -7.07 4.03
CA VAL A 34 -24.54 -7.70 4.20
C VAL A 34 -24.34 -9.18 4.52
N ASN A 35 -24.94 -9.63 5.62
CA ASN A 35 -25.00 -11.04 6.00
C ASN A 35 -26.46 -11.40 6.23
N ASP A 36 -26.95 -12.48 5.61
CA ASP A 36 -28.36 -12.91 5.67
C ASP A 36 -29.38 -11.77 5.39
N GLY A 37 -29.05 -10.90 4.44
CA GLY A 37 -29.90 -9.77 4.03
C GLY A 37 -29.86 -8.56 4.96
N VAL A 38 -29.08 -8.61 6.05
CA VAL A 38 -28.93 -7.50 7.01
C VAL A 38 -27.57 -6.84 6.85
N PHE A 39 -27.57 -5.51 6.64
CA PHE A 39 -26.33 -4.73 6.61
C PHE A 39 -25.77 -4.55 8.03
N ASN A 40 -24.50 -4.88 8.21
CA ASN A 40 -23.76 -4.68 9.44
C ASN A 40 -22.53 -3.78 9.19
N PRO A 41 -22.51 -2.55 9.71
CA PRO A 41 -21.42 -1.59 9.48
C PRO A 41 -20.11 -1.96 10.20
N HIS A 42 -20.12 -2.98 11.06
CA HIS A 42 -18.95 -3.36 11.87
C HIS A 42 -18.18 -4.55 11.31
N ILE A 43 -18.73 -5.25 10.31
CA ILE A 43 -17.97 -6.29 9.61
C ILE A 43 -16.85 -5.62 8.84
N ARG A 44 -15.63 -6.10 9.05
CA ARG A 44 -14.43 -5.56 8.43
C ARG A 44 -13.57 -6.69 7.87
N TYR A 45 -13.17 -6.51 6.62
CA TYR A 45 -12.20 -7.36 5.94
C TYR A 45 -11.05 -6.51 5.45
N GLY A 46 -9.85 -7.06 5.42
CA GLY A 46 -8.69 -6.31 4.99
C GLY A 46 -7.50 -7.19 4.71
N GLY A 47 -6.43 -6.52 4.33
CA GLY A 47 -5.21 -7.14 3.90
C GLY A 47 -4.16 -6.11 3.57
N SER A 48 -3.09 -6.58 2.94
CA SER A 48 -2.03 -5.73 2.45
C SER A 48 -1.54 -6.19 1.10
N PHE A 49 -1.03 -5.26 0.32
CA PHE A 49 -0.34 -5.57 -0.92
C PHE A 49 0.88 -4.69 -1.09
N SER A 50 1.85 -5.22 -1.81
CA SER A 50 2.99 -4.44 -2.25
C SER A 50 3.40 -4.84 -3.64
N GLY A 51 3.95 -3.89 -4.39
CA GLY A 51 4.34 -4.09 -5.77
C GLY A 51 5.10 -2.92 -6.33
N LYS A 52 5.48 -3.07 -7.59
CA LYS A 52 6.11 -2.02 -8.38
C LYS A 52 5.46 -2.00 -9.74
N ASP A 53 4.90 -0.86 -10.10
CA ASP A 53 4.43 -0.58 -11.45
C ASP A 53 5.64 -0.65 -12.40
N LEU A 54 5.71 -1.73 -13.18
CA LEU A 54 6.85 -2.03 -14.05
C LEU A 54 6.71 -1.36 -15.41
N ASN A 55 5.46 -1.12 -15.84
CA ASN A 55 5.15 -0.54 -17.14
C ASN A 55 4.90 0.99 -17.08
N ASN A 56 4.79 1.56 -15.87
CA ASN A 56 4.51 2.96 -15.57
C ASN A 56 3.16 3.45 -16.10
N ASP A 57 2.12 2.61 -16.09
CA ASP A 57 0.77 3.00 -16.49
C ASP A 57 -0.09 3.56 -15.33
N GLY A 58 0.44 3.53 -14.11
CA GLY A 58 -0.23 4.00 -12.90
C GLY A 58 -1.21 3.01 -12.28
N VAL A 59 -1.25 1.77 -12.79
CA VAL A 59 -2.12 0.68 -12.31
C VAL A 59 -1.23 -0.48 -11.88
N LEU A 60 -1.33 -0.89 -10.62
CA LEU A 60 -0.68 -2.12 -10.15
C LEU A 60 -1.54 -3.33 -10.53
N THR A 61 -0.98 -4.23 -11.31
CA THR A 61 -1.63 -5.49 -11.72
C THR A 61 -1.05 -6.70 -10.99
N THR A 62 -1.69 -7.88 -11.12
CA THR A 62 -1.24 -9.13 -10.50
C THR A 62 0.24 -9.44 -10.70
N ASN A 63 0.76 -9.22 -11.91
CA ASN A 63 2.15 -9.56 -12.26
C ASN A 63 3.18 -8.58 -11.69
N GLU A 64 2.73 -7.46 -11.11
CA GLU A 64 3.56 -6.40 -10.54
C GLU A 64 3.59 -6.46 -9.01
N LEU A 65 2.83 -7.39 -8.43
CA LEU A 65 2.79 -7.63 -7.00
C LEU A 65 4.03 -8.40 -6.53
N THR A 66 4.64 -7.89 -5.47
CA THR A 66 5.62 -8.61 -4.64
C THR A 66 4.93 -9.38 -3.51
N SER A 67 3.84 -8.84 -2.95
CA SER A 67 3.03 -9.51 -1.93
C SER A 67 1.57 -9.11 -2.04
N MET A 68 0.67 -10.05 -1.78
CA MET A 68 -0.76 -9.78 -1.67
C MET A 68 -1.36 -10.72 -0.63
N VAL A 69 -1.66 -10.14 0.53
CA VAL A 69 -2.19 -10.84 1.68
C VAL A 69 -3.64 -10.43 1.90
N ALA A 70 -4.56 -11.41 1.87
CA ALA A 70 -5.94 -11.22 2.27
C ALA A 70 -6.47 -12.50 2.89
N LEU A 71 -7.38 -12.38 3.88
CA LEU A 71 -7.92 -13.54 4.59
C LEU A 71 -6.80 -14.48 5.06
N ASP A 72 -5.75 -13.95 5.71
CA ASP A 72 -4.61 -14.71 6.24
C ASP A 72 -3.82 -15.56 5.20
N VAL A 73 -4.00 -15.33 3.89
CA VAL A 73 -3.29 -16.03 2.81
C VAL A 73 -2.48 -15.03 2.01
N ASP A 74 -1.20 -15.36 1.76
CA ASP A 74 -0.32 -14.63 0.84
C ASP A 74 -0.42 -15.26 -0.55
N TYR A 75 -1.25 -14.66 -1.40
CA TYR A 75 -1.59 -15.18 -2.72
C TYR A 75 -0.44 -15.08 -3.73
N THR A 76 0.62 -14.30 -3.46
CA THR A 76 1.82 -14.30 -4.32
C THR A 76 2.76 -15.46 -4.00
N LYS A 77 2.60 -16.11 -2.86
CA LYS A 77 3.44 -17.24 -2.43
C LYS A 77 2.82 -18.61 -2.64
N CYS A 78 1.53 -18.67 -2.97
CA CYS A 78 0.88 -19.94 -3.26
C CYS A 78 1.28 -20.44 -4.66
N ALA A 79 1.30 -21.77 -4.84
CA ALA A 79 1.47 -22.34 -6.17
C ALA A 79 0.22 -22.06 -7.01
N ALA A 80 0.38 -21.30 -8.08
CA ALA A 80 -0.71 -20.98 -9.00
C ALA A 80 -1.36 -22.28 -9.53
N GLY A 81 -2.68 -22.38 -9.42
CA GLY A 81 -3.44 -23.57 -9.78
C GLY A 81 -4.91 -23.43 -9.41
N PRO A 82 -5.75 -24.46 -9.62
CA PRO A 82 -7.18 -24.37 -9.30
C PRO A 82 -7.45 -24.06 -7.81
N ASN A 83 -6.49 -24.40 -6.95
CA ASN A 83 -6.58 -24.22 -5.51
C ASN A 83 -6.00 -22.89 -5.02
N CYS A 84 -5.36 -22.11 -5.88
CA CYS A 84 -4.93 -20.76 -5.54
C CYS A 84 -4.87 -19.89 -6.79
N THR A 85 -5.78 -18.91 -6.87
CA THR A 85 -5.85 -17.96 -7.98
C THR A 85 -5.93 -16.54 -7.44
N LEU A 86 -5.34 -15.61 -8.18
CA LEU A 86 -5.38 -14.19 -7.89
C LEU A 86 -5.54 -13.42 -9.20
N ASP A 87 -6.59 -12.62 -9.28
CA ASP A 87 -6.69 -11.49 -10.19
C ASP A 87 -6.77 -10.20 -9.36
N PHE A 88 -5.91 -9.24 -9.68
CA PHE A 88 -5.67 -8.06 -8.88
C PHE A 88 -5.46 -6.86 -9.79
N SER A 89 -6.11 -5.75 -9.44
CA SER A 89 -5.85 -4.44 -10.02
C SER A 89 -6.03 -3.35 -8.97
N PHE A 90 -5.07 -2.43 -8.88
CA PHE A 90 -5.18 -1.26 -8.04
C PHE A 90 -4.79 0.00 -8.81
N ASP A 91 -5.70 0.96 -8.84
CA ASP A 91 -5.52 2.29 -9.39
C ASP A 91 -5.98 3.31 -8.35
N TYR A 92 -5.17 4.32 -8.06
CA TYR A 92 -5.53 5.39 -7.13
C TYR A 92 -6.83 6.12 -7.48
N LYS A 93 -7.23 6.13 -8.76
CA LYS A 93 -8.45 6.76 -9.25
C LYS A 93 -9.63 5.80 -9.29
N ASN A 94 -9.40 4.56 -9.75
CA ASN A 94 -10.47 3.59 -10.02
C ASN A 94 -10.70 2.61 -8.86
N GLY A 95 -9.83 2.60 -7.85
CA GLY A 95 -9.96 1.80 -6.64
C GLY A 95 -9.22 0.47 -6.71
N LEU A 96 -9.64 -0.46 -5.86
CA LEU A 96 -9.01 -1.76 -5.66
C LEU A 96 -9.95 -2.88 -6.12
N SER A 97 -9.52 -3.71 -7.05
CA SER A 97 -10.22 -4.92 -7.49
C SER A 97 -9.41 -6.16 -7.12
N ILE A 98 -10.07 -7.12 -6.47
CA ILE A 98 -9.48 -8.39 -6.06
C ILE A 98 -10.48 -9.49 -6.40
N ALA A 99 -10.04 -10.51 -7.12
CA ALA A 99 -10.71 -11.80 -7.21
C ALA A 99 -9.70 -12.88 -6.83
N ALA A 100 -9.78 -13.33 -5.58
CA ALA A 100 -8.85 -14.27 -5.00
C ALA A 100 -9.59 -15.51 -4.50
N HIS A 101 -9.07 -16.69 -4.83
CA HIS A 101 -9.57 -17.97 -4.37
C HIS A 101 -8.41 -18.78 -3.80
N TYR A 102 -8.63 -19.40 -2.64
CA TYR A 102 -7.72 -20.33 -2.02
C TYR A 102 -8.49 -21.54 -1.50
N TYR A 103 -8.04 -22.73 -1.85
CA TYR A 103 -8.53 -24.00 -1.37
C TYR A 103 -7.37 -24.83 -0.84
N TYR A 104 -7.56 -25.43 0.34
CA TYR A 104 -6.61 -26.32 0.96
C TYR A 104 -7.32 -27.55 1.51
N ASP A 105 -6.78 -28.71 1.17
CA ASP A 105 -7.21 -30.01 1.65
C ASP A 105 -5.96 -30.84 1.97
N ASN A 106 -5.92 -31.44 3.16
CA ASN A 106 -4.82 -32.29 3.61
C ASN A 106 -5.26 -33.70 4.02
N ALA A 107 -6.39 -34.17 3.49
CA ALA A 107 -6.81 -35.56 3.63
C ALA A 107 -5.73 -36.53 3.08
N PRO A 108 -5.45 -37.67 3.76
CA PRO A 108 -6.18 -38.21 4.91
C PRO A 108 -5.57 -37.84 6.29
N HIS A 109 -4.52 -37.01 6.34
CA HIS A 109 -3.70 -36.90 7.56
C HIS A 109 -4.36 -36.12 8.69
N PHE A 110 -5.01 -34.99 8.38
CA PHE A 110 -5.68 -34.15 9.38
C PHE A 110 -7.13 -33.85 9.02
N GLU A 111 -7.62 -34.33 7.85
CA GLU A 111 -8.97 -34.07 7.35
C GLU A 111 -9.35 -32.59 7.53
N THR A 112 -8.43 -31.69 7.16
CA THR A 112 -8.60 -30.25 7.28
C THR A 112 -8.91 -29.68 5.91
N TRP A 113 -10.01 -28.94 5.85
CA TRP A 113 -10.48 -28.23 4.66
C TRP A 113 -10.52 -26.75 4.96
N SER A 114 -9.96 -25.94 4.08
CA SER A 114 -10.11 -24.49 4.15
C SER A 114 -10.36 -23.93 2.76
N GLU A 115 -11.39 -23.09 2.66
CA GLU A 115 -11.68 -22.35 1.45
C GLU A 115 -11.81 -20.87 1.78
N ARG A 116 -11.25 -20.02 0.94
CA ARG A 116 -11.29 -18.56 1.09
C ARG A 116 -11.53 -17.95 -0.27
N ASN A 117 -12.61 -17.18 -0.39
CA ASN A 117 -12.88 -16.37 -1.57
C ASN A 117 -12.95 -14.90 -1.17
N PHE A 118 -12.28 -14.06 -1.94
CA PHE A 118 -12.35 -12.61 -1.78
C PHE A 118 -12.59 -12.00 -3.16
N ASN A 119 -13.84 -11.65 -3.43
CA ASN A 119 -14.26 -11.06 -4.70
C ASN A 119 -14.82 -9.67 -4.43
N THR A 120 -14.02 -8.63 -4.70
CA THR A 120 -14.43 -7.24 -4.53
C THR A 120 -15.73 -6.97 -5.30
N GLY A 121 -16.70 -6.37 -4.61
CA GLY A 121 -17.98 -6.00 -5.21
C GLY A 121 -19.01 -7.13 -5.26
N ASP A 122 -18.63 -8.36 -4.91
CA ASP A 122 -19.53 -9.51 -4.82
C ASP A 122 -19.59 -10.04 -3.39
N SER A 123 -18.59 -10.82 -2.97
CA SER A 123 -18.63 -11.52 -1.69
C SER A 123 -17.26 -11.84 -1.10
N VAL A 124 -17.26 -12.04 0.22
CA VAL A 124 -16.15 -12.61 0.98
C VAL A 124 -16.65 -13.89 1.63
N TYR A 125 -16.04 -15.01 1.25
CA TYR A 125 -16.34 -16.33 1.78
C TYR A 125 -15.16 -16.88 2.57
N ARG A 126 -15.45 -17.47 3.72
CA ARG A 126 -14.49 -18.23 4.51
C ARG A 126 -15.12 -19.51 4.99
N TYR A 127 -14.43 -20.60 4.72
CA TYR A 127 -14.74 -21.91 5.25
C TYR A 127 -13.50 -22.52 5.88
N ALA A 128 -13.70 -23.15 7.03
CA ALA A 128 -12.69 -23.95 7.68
C ALA A 128 -13.37 -25.10 8.43
N ALA A 129 -12.92 -26.32 8.19
CA ALA A 129 -13.36 -27.50 8.91
C ALA A 129 -12.16 -28.38 9.22
N ASN A 130 -12.23 -29.06 10.36
CA ASN A 130 -11.36 -30.18 10.68
C ASN A 130 -12.19 -31.26 11.39
N ARG A 131 -11.62 -32.45 11.57
CA ARG A 131 -12.33 -33.59 12.15
C ARG A 131 -12.77 -33.40 13.61
N GLU A 132 -12.08 -32.53 14.34
CA GLU A 132 -12.23 -32.35 15.79
C GLU A 132 -13.12 -31.16 16.17
N SER A 133 -13.42 -30.27 15.22
CA SER A 133 -14.12 -29.01 15.47
C SER A 133 -15.39 -28.88 14.65
N ILE A 134 -16.29 -28.02 15.14
CA ILE A 134 -17.47 -27.61 14.39
C ILE A 134 -16.99 -26.79 13.18
N PRO A 135 -17.45 -27.10 11.95
CA PRO A 135 -17.12 -26.32 10.77
C PRO A 135 -17.47 -24.84 10.95
N PHE A 136 -16.52 -23.98 10.59
CA PHE A 136 -16.76 -22.56 10.46
C PHE A 136 -17.10 -22.24 9.01
N SER A 137 -18.20 -21.53 8.80
CA SER A 137 -18.56 -20.95 7.51
C SER A 137 -19.07 -19.53 7.70
N ARG A 138 -18.63 -18.62 6.84
CA ARG A 138 -19.07 -17.23 6.81
C ARG A 138 -19.09 -16.73 5.38
N LEU A 139 -20.20 -16.13 5.00
CA LEU A 139 -20.42 -15.50 3.70
C LEU A 139 -20.96 -14.09 3.92
N ASP A 140 -20.19 -13.09 3.52
CA ASP A 140 -20.52 -11.68 3.69
C ASP A 140 -20.49 -11.01 2.32
N TYR A 141 -21.56 -10.30 1.96
CA TYR A 141 -21.73 -9.68 0.64
C TYR A 141 -21.37 -8.21 0.67
N PHE A 142 -20.75 -7.74 -0.42
CA PHE A 142 -20.57 -6.33 -0.66
C PHE A 142 -21.93 -5.65 -0.90
N SER A 143 -21.99 -4.36 -0.56
CA SER A 143 -23.14 -3.52 -0.84
C SER A 143 -22.68 -2.12 -1.26
N PRO A 144 -23.55 -1.28 -1.81
CA PRO A 144 -23.23 0.12 -2.06
C PRO A 144 -22.85 0.92 -0.80
N GLN A 145 -23.14 0.39 0.39
CA GLN A 145 -22.77 1.00 1.68
C GLN A 145 -21.39 0.54 2.17
N THR A 146 -20.79 -0.47 1.54
CA THR A 146 -19.45 -0.98 1.88
C THR A 146 -18.41 0.08 1.54
N GLN A 147 -17.56 0.43 2.51
CA GLN A 147 -16.55 1.47 2.35
C GLN A 147 -15.15 0.87 2.22
N LEU A 148 -14.42 1.27 1.19
CA LEU A 148 -13.01 0.97 1.01
C LEU A 148 -12.14 2.08 1.61
N GLN A 149 -11.14 1.67 2.39
CA GLN A 149 -10.03 2.50 2.82
C GLN A 149 -8.72 1.85 2.37
N VAL A 150 -7.89 2.60 1.65
CA VAL A 150 -6.52 2.19 1.29
C VAL A 150 -5.54 3.17 1.92
N LEU A 151 -4.54 2.65 2.63
CA LEU A 151 -3.53 3.42 3.36
C LEU A 151 -2.14 3.05 2.84
N SER A 152 -1.40 4.04 2.34
CA SER A 152 0.03 3.89 2.04
C SER A 152 0.83 3.91 3.34
N ALA A 153 1.75 2.96 3.52
CA ALA A 153 2.61 2.89 4.71
C ALA A 153 3.95 3.64 4.56
N VAL A 154 4.28 4.13 3.37
CA VAL A 154 5.55 4.81 3.11
C VAL A 154 5.39 6.31 3.33
N PRO A 155 6.19 6.95 4.22
CA PRO A 155 6.21 8.40 4.31
C PRO A 155 6.67 8.94 2.96
N GLU A 156 5.87 9.81 2.35
CA GLU A 156 6.23 10.40 1.06
C GLU A 156 7.68 10.93 1.13
N PRO A 157 8.60 10.51 0.25
CA PRO A 157 9.99 10.98 0.30
C PRO A 157 10.10 12.51 0.23
N GLY A 158 9.07 13.16 -0.33
CA GLY A 158 8.90 14.60 -0.31
C GLY A 158 8.81 15.22 1.10
N ALA A 159 8.25 14.53 2.09
CA ALA A 159 8.11 15.05 3.45
C ALA A 159 9.49 15.30 4.11
N TYR A 160 10.41 14.35 3.97
CA TYR A 160 11.77 14.50 4.48
C TYR A 160 12.60 15.51 3.66
N ALA A 161 12.41 15.53 2.33
CA ALA A 161 13.07 16.51 1.48
C ALA A 161 12.61 17.94 1.81
N MET A 162 11.31 18.17 2.03
CA MET A 162 10.74 19.46 2.41
C MET A 162 11.13 19.88 3.82
N MET A 163 11.20 18.93 4.77
CA MET A 163 11.76 19.19 6.11
C MET A 163 13.25 19.58 6.03
N GLY A 164 14.04 18.85 5.23
CA GLY A 164 15.44 19.15 4.99
C GLY A 164 15.64 20.53 4.36
N LEU A 165 14.87 20.86 3.33
CA LEU A 165 14.87 22.19 2.70
C LEU A 165 14.48 23.29 3.69
N GLY A 166 13.46 23.05 4.53
CA GLY A 166 13.06 23.97 5.59
C GLY A 166 14.19 24.25 6.58
N LEU A 167 14.92 23.22 7.02
CA LEU A 167 16.06 23.34 7.93
C LEU A 167 17.24 24.10 7.28
N VAL A 168 17.55 23.82 6.01
CA VAL A 168 18.60 24.54 5.27
C VAL A 168 18.25 26.01 5.11
N ALA A 169 17.00 26.34 4.79
CA ALA A 169 16.52 27.72 4.68
C ALA A 169 16.63 28.48 6.01
N LEU A 170 16.25 27.85 7.13
CA LEU A 170 16.39 28.42 8.47
C LEU A 170 17.85 28.66 8.86
N ALA A 171 18.74 27.70 8.58
CA ALA A 171 20.18 27.85 8.84
C ALA A 171 20.81 28.97 8.00
N ALA A 172 20.40 29.13 6.73
CA ALA A 172 20.85 30.21 5.85
C ALA A 172 20.38 31.59 6.35
N MET A 173 19.13 31.70 6.81
CA MET A 173 18.60 32.93 7.41
C MET A 173 19.30 33.28 8.73
N TYR A 174 19.60 32.30 9.58
CA TYR A 174 20.33 32.50 10.83
C TYR A 174 21.77 32.99 10.58
N ARG A 175 22.47 32.42 9.59
CA ARG A 175 23.80 32.91 9.18
C ARG A 175 23.74 34.35 8.66
N ARG A 176 22.75 34.71 7.84
CA ARG A 176 22.59 36.09 7.33
C ARG A 176 22.42 37.11 8.45
N ARG A 177 21.70 36.78 9.54
CA ARG A 177 21.56 37.67 10.70
C ARG A 177 22.87 37.90 11.45
N LYS A 178 23.76 36.92 11.51
CA LYS A 178 25.11 37.10 12.12
C LYS A 178 26.03 38.01 11.28
N TYR A 179 25.89 38.04 9.96
CA TYR A 179 26.71 38.89 9.09
C TYR A 179 26.23 40.35 9.01
N VAL A 180 25.00 40.67 9.39
CA VAL A 180 24.49 42.06 9.40
C VAL A 180 24.93 42.83 10.66
N ILE A 181 25.36 42.14 11.72
CA ILE A 181 25.94 42.78 12.92
C ILE A 181 27.47 42.80 12.79
N HIS A 182 27.99 43.52 11.80
CA HIS A 182 29.32 44.15 11.87
C HIS A 182 29.41 45.23 10.79
N PRO A 183 29.06 46.49 11.09
CA PRO A 183 29.81 47.61 10.57
C PRO A 183 31.07 47.78 11.45
N GLY A 184 32.25 47.41 10.94
CA GLY A 184 33.46 48.14 11.33
C GLY A 184 33.34 49.58 10.77
N LEU A 185 33.99 50.63 11.29
CA LEU A 185 35.35 50.75 11.79
C LEU A 185 35.51 52.21 12.32
N VAL A 186 36.40 52.42 13.30
CA VAL A 186 37.32 53.58 13.45
C VAL A 186 36.73 55.01 13.54
N ALA A 187 36.91 55.60 14.73
CA ALA A 187 37.75 56.79 14.93
C ALA A 187 38.56 56.59 16.22
#